data_AF-A0A951JVV1-F1
#
_entry.id   AF-A0A951JVV1-F1
#
_cell.length_a   1.000
_cell.length_b   1.000
_cell.length_c   1.000
_cell.angle_alpha   90.00
_cell.angle_beta   90.00
_cell.angle_gamma   90.00
#
_symmetry.space_group_name_H-M   'P 1'
#
loop_
_entity.id
_entity.type
_entity.pdbx_description
1 polymer ?
#
loop_
_entity_poly.entity_id
_entity_poly.type
_entity_poly.pdbx_seq_one_letter_code
_entity_poly.pdbx_strand_id
1 'polypeptide(L)'
;MAARSEYDAAYFTLLRAREEHSDLLHYQEFLIAERDRLDAFVAQIRAQADTVPRRMRRPIDQTTKAVVEAIGVRRSVVLSESERIGDRIANAQAFVEECEAEVDQLRGSS
;
A
#
# COMPACT_ATOMS: atom_id res chain seq x y z
N MET A 1 -37.93 -12.04 13.19
CA MET A 1 -36.58 -12.31 13.74
C MET A 1 -35.56 -12.56 12.65
N ALA A 2 -35.83 -13.44 11.66
CA ALA A 2 -34.92 -13.72 10.55
C ALA A 2 -34.55 -12.47 9.72
N ALA A 3 -35.52 -11.67 9.25
CA ALA A 3 -35.26 -10.47 8.45
C ALA A 3 -34.33 -9.44 9.14
N ARG A 4 -34.47 -9.26 10.47
CA ARG A 4 -33.58 -8.39 11.26
C ARG A 4 -32.16 -8.97 11.36
N SER A 5 -32.05 -10.28 11.50
CA SER A 5 -30.77 -10.99 11.53
C SER A 5 -30.05 -10.95 10.18
N GLU A 6 -30.78 -11.03 9.06
CA GLU A 6 -30.25 -10.92 7.71
C GLU A 6 -29.75 -9.50 7.43
N TYR A 7 -30.53 -8.48 7.80
CA TYR A 7 -30.11 -7.09 7.73
C TYR A 7 -28.84 -6.82 8.55
N ASP A 8 -28.80 -7.27 9.81
CA ASP A 8 -27.62 -7.07 10.67
C ASP A 8 -26.38 -7.74 10.07
N ALA A 9 -26.50 -8.94 9.50
CA ALA A 9 -25.40 -9.64 8.84
C ALA A 9 -24.90 -8.90 7.59
N ALA A 10 -25.80 -8.44 6.72
CA ALA A 10 -25.44 -7.64 5.55
C ALA A 10 -24.75 -6.33 5.95
N TYR A 11 -25.26 -5.67 6.99
CA TYR A 11 -24.68 -4.43 7.50
C TYR A 11 -23.26 -4.62 8.05
N PHE A 12 -23.00 -5.68 8.83
CA PHE A 12 -21.64 -5.96 9.31
C PHE A 12 -20.68 -6.32 8.17
N THR A 13 -21.17 -7.01 7.14
CA THR A 13 -20.39 -7.30 5.93
C THR A 13 -19.98 -6.01 5.22
N LEU A 14 -20.92 -5.08 5.04
CA LEU A 14 -20.65 -3.76 4.47
C LEU A 14 -19.62 -2.97 5.29
N LEU A 15 -19.74 -2.96 6.63
CA LEU A 15 -18.77 -2.28 7.49
C LEU A 15 -17.36 -2.83 7.30
N ARG A 16 -17.22 -4.16 7.24
CA ARG A 16 -15.93 -4.80 7.02
C ARG A 16 -15.38 -4.51 5.63
N ALA A 17 -16.22 -4.53 4.60
CA ALA A 17 -15.83 -4.20 3.22
C ALA A 17 -15.27 -2.77 3.12
N ARG A 18 -15.92 -1.79 3.78
CA ARG A 18 -15.46 -0.40 3.83
C ARG A 18 -14.14 -0.23 4.56
N GLU A 19 -13.95 -0.95 5.67
CA GLU A 19 -12.68 -0.96 6.40
C GLU A 19 -11.55 -1.49 5.51
N GLU A 20 -11.76 -2.62 4.84
CA GLU A 20 -10.77 -3.20 3.92
C GLU A 20 -10.43 -2.27 2.75
N HIS A 21 -11.44 -1.65 2.12
CA HIS A 21 -11.20 -0.65 1.08
C HIS A 21 -10.36 0.54 1.60
N SER A 22 -10.70 1.04 2.79
CA SER A 22 -9.93 2.10 3.45
C SER A 22 -8.48 1.67 3.72
N ASP A 23 -8.26 0.46 4.23
CA ASP A 23 -6.91 -0.08 4.48
C ASP A 23 -6.07 -0.14 3.21
N LEU A 24 -6.68 -0.51 2.07
CA LEU A 24 -6.01 -0.55 0.78
C LEU A 24 -5.61 0.85 0.27
N LEU A 25 -6.45 1.87 0.50
CA LEU A 25 -6.12 3.26 0.18
C LEU A 25 -4.93 3.76 1.02
N HIS A 26 -4.96 3.53 2.34
CA HIS A 26 -3.84 3.87 3.21
C HIS A 26 -2.56 3.12 2.83
N TYR A 27 -2.70 1.86 2.43
CA TYR A 27 -1.55 1.08 1.96
C TYR A 27 -0.97 1.65 0.66
N GLN A 28 -1.81 2.13 -0.27
CA GLN A 28 -1.35 2.84 -1.47
C GLN A 28 -0.57 4.11 -1.12
N GLU A 29 -1.08 4.92 -0.19
CA GLU A 29 -0.37 6.12 0.29
C GLU A 29 1.00 5.77 0.87
N PHE A 30 1.05 4.71 1.69
CA PHE A 30 2.30 4.18 2.22
C PHE A 30 3.27 3.78 1.11
N LEU A 31 2.82 3.05 0.08
CA LEU A 31 3.68 2.62 -1.02
C LEU A 31 4.28 3.80 -1.80
N ILE A 32 3.49 4.85 -2.03
CA ILE A 32 3.96 6.09 -2.67
C ILE A 32 5.05 6.76 -1.81
N ALA A 33 4.75 7.01 -0.53
CA ALA A 33 5.67 7.66 0.39
C ALA A 33 6.97 6.84 0.58
N GLU A 34 6.85 5.52 0.64
CA GLU A 34 7.99 4.62 0.81
C GLU A 34 8.88 4.62 -0.44
N ARG A 35 8.30 4.62 -1.64
CA ARG A 35 9.06 4.76 -2.88
C ARG A 35 9.87 6.06 -2.88
N ASP A 36 9.23 7.19 -2.59
CA ASP A 36 9.88 8.49 -2.57
C ASP A 36 11.00 8.55 -1.54
N ARG A 37 10.78 7.95 -0.36
CA ARG A 37 11.80 7.83 0.69
C ARG A 37 13.01 7.02 0.22
N LEU A 38 12.80 5.88 -0.45
CA LEU A 38 13.89 5.03 -0.95
C LEU A 38 14.69 5.74 -2.06
N ASP A 39 13.99 6.40 -2.99
CA ASP A 39 14.61 7.17 -4.07
C ASP A 39 15.44 8.34 -3.51
N ALA A 40 14.90 9.09 -2.54
CA ALA A 40 15.60 10.17 -1.86
C ALA A 40 16.85 9.67 -1.10
N PHE A 41 16.74 8.54 -0.40
CA PHE A 41 17.87 7.99 0.36
C PHE A 41 19.03 7.55 -0.54
N VAL A 42 18.73 6.90 -1.68
CA VAL A 42 19.77 6.54 -2.67
C VAL A 42 20.42 7.78 -3.28
N ALA A 43 19.62 8.80 -3.60
CA ALA A 43 20.14 10.07 -4.10
C ALA A 43 21.08 10.74 -3.07
N GLN A 44 20.70 10.75 -1.80
CA GLN A 44 21.50 11.30 -0.71
C GLN A 44 22.84 10.57 -0.55
N ILE A 45 22.84 9.22 -0.56
CA ILE A 45 24.08 8.43 -0.48
C ILE A 45 25.02 8.78 -1.63
N ARG A 46 24.50 8.85 -2.87
CA ARG A 46 25.30 9.17 -4.05
C ARG A 46 25.90 10.57 -3.96
N ALA A 47 25.08 11.57 -3.58
CA ALA A 47 25.55 12.94 -3.40
C ALA A 47 26.63 13.06 -2.31
N GLN A 48 26.50 12.32 -1.21
CA GLN A 48 27.52 12.30 -0.15
C GLN A 48 28.82 11.64 -0.62
N ALA A 49 28.74 10.55 -1.40
CA ALA A 49 29.92 9.89 -1.97
C ALA A 49 30.75 10.81 -2.90
N ASP A 50 30.13 11.85 -3.50
CA ASP A 50 30.81 12.88 -4.30
C ASP A 50 31.60 13.90 -3.47
N THR A 51 31.31 14.03 -2.18
CA THR A 51 32.01 14.94 -1.27
C THR A 51 33.21 14.30 -0.56
N VAL A 52 33.35 12.98 -0.66
CA VAL A 52 34.43 12.21 -0.01
C VAL A 52 35.72 12.28 -0.83
N PRO A 53 36.90 12.49 -0.19
CA PRO A 53 38.19 12.39 -0.86
C PRO A 53 38.40 11.04 -1.56
N ARG A 54 38.88 11.04 -2.81
CA ARG A 54 39.03 9.82 -3.65
C ARG A 54 39.70 8.64 -2.96
N ARG A 55 40.69 8.90 -2.08
CA ARG A 55 41.42 7.86 -1.32
C ARG A 55 40.56 7.10 -0.31
N MET A 56 39.48 7.71 0.19
CA MET A 56 38.54 7.13 1.17
C MET A 56 37.28 6.58 0.50
N ARG A 57 37.13 6.77 -0.81
CA ARG A 57 35.93 6.41 -1.57
C ARG A 57 35.74 4.90 -1.64
N ARG A 58 36.80 4.16 -2.00
CA ARG A 58 36.73 2.71 -2.21
C ARG A 58 36.29 1.90 -0.97
N PRO A 59 36.78 2.18 0.25
CA PRO A 59 36.26 1.56 1.46
C PRO A 59 34.80 1.90 1.77
N ILE A 60 34.38 3.15 1.51
CA ILE A 60 32.99 3.61 1.74
C ILE A 60 32.04 3.01 0.69
N ASP A 61 32.46 2.88 -0.56
CA ASP A 61 31.69 2.23 -1.62
C ASP A 61 31.45 0.75 -1.27
N GLN A 62 32.44 0.07 -0.69
CA GLN A 62 32.30 -1.33 -0.28
C GLN A 62 31.26 -1.52 0.83
N THR A 63 31.19 -0.60 1.81
CA THR A 63 30.21 -0.69 2.89
C THR A 63 28.82 -0.22 2.47
N THR A 64 28.73 0.78 1.59
CA THR A 64 27.45 1.31 1.09
C THR A 64 26.80 0.41 0.04
N LYS A 65 27.58 -0.41 -0.68
CA LYS A 65 27.05 -1.34 -1.70
C LYS A 65 25.94 -2.25 -1.16
N ALA A 66 26.16 -2.92 -0.03
CA ALA A 66 25.17 -3.83 0.55
C ALA A 66 23.87 -3.10 0.95
N VAL A 67 23.99 -1.85 1.41
CA VAL A 67 22.83 -1.01 1.75
C VAL A 67 22.05 -0.64 0.48
N VAL A 68 22.74 -0.21 -0.57
CA VAL A 68 22.12 0.13 -1.86
C VAL A 68 21.44 -1.09 -2.50
N GLU A 69 22.05 -2.28 -2.40
CA GLU A 69 21.44 -3.53 -2.86
C GLU A 69 20.16 -3.86 -2.08
N ALA A 70 20.20 -3.78 -0.74
CA ALA A 70 19.02 -4.00 0.09
C ALA A 70 17.88 -3.02 -0.22
N ILE A 71 18.21 -1.75 -0.49
CA ILE A 71 17.24 -0.75 -0.95
C ILE A 71 16.68 -1.12 -2.32
N GLY A 72 17.51 -1.57 -3.25
CA GLY A 72 17.07 -2.04 -4.56
C GLY A 72 16.06 -3.18 -4.46
N VAL A 73 16.31 -4.16 -3.58
CA VAL A 73 15.36 -5.26 -3.30
C VAL A 73 14.05 -4.71 -2.74
N ARG A 74 14.11 -3.86 -1.71
CA ARG A 74 12.90 -3.26 -1.11
C ARG A 74 12.10 -2.44 -2.12
N ARG A 75 12.78 -1.67 -2.97
CA ARG A 75 12.16 -0.90 -4.05
C ARG A 75 11.45 -1.79 -5.06
N SER A 76 12.03 -2.94 -5.41
CA SER A 76 11.39 -3.89 -6.33
C SER A 76 10.08 -4.45 -5.76
N VAL A 77 10.03 -4.72 -4.46
CA VAL A 77 8.81 -5.14 -3.76
C VAL A 77 7.76 -4.02 -3.78
N VAL A 78 8.14 -2.79 -3.42
CA VAL A 78 7.23 -1.63 -3.44
C VAL A 78 6.63 -1.39 -4.83
N LEU A 79 7.44 -1.50 -5.89
CA LEU A 79 6.96 -1.38 -7.26
C LEU A 79 5.99 -2.49 -7.63
N SER A 80 6.35 -3.75 -7.34
CA SER A 80 5.48 -4.90 -7.62
C SER A 80 4.14 -4.81 -6.88
N GLU A 81 4.12 -4.30 -5.65
CA GLU A 81 2.87 -4.12 -4.90
C GLU A 81 2.07 -2.93 -5.45
N SER A 82 2.74 -1.84 -5.85
CA SER A 82 2.12 -0.67 -6.47
C SER A 82 1.44 -1.00 -7.80
N GLU A 83 1.97 -1.95 -8.56
CA GLU A 83 1.36 -2.44 -9.81
C GLU A 83 0.03 -3.17 -9.57
N ARG A 84 -0.11 -3.84 -8.41
CA ARG A 84 -1.27 -4.68 -8.08
C ARG A 84 -2.31 -3.97 -7.23
N ILE A 85 -1.91 -2.92 -6.49
CA ILE A 85 -2.80 -2.28 -5.51
C ILE A 85 -4.01 -1.60 -6.17
N GLY A 86 -3.85 -1.07 -7.39
CA GLY A 86 -4.94 -0.47 -8.14
C GLY A 86 -6.09 -1.45 -8.40
N ASP A 87 -5.78 -2.63 -8.91
CA ASP A 87 -6.78 -3.68 -9.16
C ASP A 87 -7.45 -4.14 -7.86
N ARG A 88 -6.68 -4.25 -6.76
CA ARG A 88 -7.22 -4.63 -5.45
C ARG A 88 -8.18 -3.57 -4.90
N ILE A 89 -7.85 -2.28 -5.03
CA ILE A 89 -8.72 -1.17 -4.63
C ILE A 89 -10.00 -1.19 -5.47
N ALA A 90 -9.90 -1.34 -6.79
CA ALA A 90 -11.06 -1.39 -7.67
C ALA A 90 -12.00 -2.54 -7.31
N ASN A 91 -11.46 -3.73 -7.04
CA ASN A 91 -12.25 -4.88 -6.62
C ASN A 91 -12.92 -4.67 -5.25
N ALA A 92 -12.19 -4.09 -4.28
CA ALA A 92 -12.75 -3.78 -2.97
C ALA A 92 -13.87 -2.73 -3.06
N GLN A 93 -13.70 -1.70 -3.90
CA GLN A 93 -14.72 -0.69 -4.14
C GLN A 93 -15.98 -1.30 -4.78
N ALA A 94 -15.82 -2.16 -5.81
CA ALA A 94 -16.96 -2.86 -6.41
C ALA A 94 -17.70 -3.74 -5.38
N PHE A 95 -16.97 -4.42 -4.50
CA PHE A 95 -17.58 -5.23 -3.44
C PHE A 95 -18.32 -4.37 -2.41
N VAL A 96 -17.80 -3.18 -2.07
CA VAL A 96 -18.54 -2.21 -1.22
C VAL A 96 -19.85 -1.82 -1.88
N GLU A 97 -19.84 -1.50 -3.17
CA GLU A 97 -21.05 -1.11 -3.92
C GLU A 97 -22.10 -2.23 -3.95
N GLU A 98 -21.68 -3.49 -4.13
CA GLU A 98 -22.56 -4.65 -4.04
C GLU A 98 -23.19 -4.78 -2.64
N CYS A 99 -22.39 -4.65 -1.58
CA CYS A 99 -22.87 -4.71 -0.19
C CYS A 99 -23.84 -3.57 0.13
N GLU A 100 -23.59 -2.35 -0.37
CA GLU A 100 -24.48 -1.21 -0.21
C GLU A 100 -25.84 -1.47 -0.83
N ALA A 101 -25.85 -1.98 -2.07
CA ALA A 101 -27.08 -2.33 -2.77
C ALA A 101 -27.89 -3.41 -2.03
N GLU A 102 -27.23 -4.42 -1.46
CA GLU A 102 -27.89 -5.47 -0.67
C GLU A 102 -28.50 -4.92 0.62
N VAL A 103 -27.74 -4.11 1.38
CA VAL A 103 -28.24 -3.49 2.62
C VAL A 103 -29.44 -2.58 2.34
N ASP A 104 -29.39 -1.79 1.28
CA ASP A 104 -30.49 -0.90 0.88
C ASP A 104 -31.76 -1.68 0.50
N GLN A 105 -31.62 -2.81 -0.21
CA GLN A 105 -32.74 -3.70 -0.53
C GLN A 105 -33.38 -4.29 0.74
N LEU A 106 -32.57 -4.77 1.68
CA LEU A 106 -33.05 -5.34 2.94
C LEU A 106 -33.70 -4.27 3.84
N ARG A 107 -33.19 -3.04 3.79
CA ARG A 107 -33.76 -1.88 4.50
C ARG A 107 -35.12 -1.47 3.97
N GLY A 108 -35.31 -1.49 2.65
CA GLY A 108 -36.59 -1.18 2.00
C GLY A 108 -37.63 -2.29 2.12
N SER A 109 -37.20 -3.50 2.48
CA SER A 109 -38.05 -4.69 2.66
C SER A 109 -38.46 -4.96 4.12
N SER A 110 -37.93 -4.18 5.07
CA SER A 110 -38.22 -4.26 6.52
C SER A 110 -39.22 -3.20 6.97
#